data_AF-A0A1Z8NT22-F1
#
_entry.id   AF-A0A1Z8NT22-F1
#
_cell.length_a   1.000
_cell.length_b   1.000
_cell.length_c   1.000
_cell.angle_alpha   90.00
_cell.angle_beta   90.00
_cell.angle_gamma   90.00
#
_symmetry.space_group_name_H-M   'P 1'
#
loop_
_entity.id
_entity.type
_entity.pdbx_description
1 polymer ?
#
loop_
_entity_poly.entity_id
_entity_poly.type
_entity_poly.pdbx_seq_one_letter_code
_entity_poly.pdbx_strand_id
1 'polypeptide(L)'
;MNDAFLKSSIAYDFAAKSKHHPWKLAQNMLHEAMEAEGVPLADANLTFMLLRATGTRWAIKGYGGCARCHGPMAQLEWRPRVSDEDILSLVEWARDEDLSLPEIESKVLEFILEEGPHSTISIR
;
A
#
# COMPACT_ATOMS: atom_id res chain seq x y z
N MET A 1 19.44 -11.99 -7.57
CA MET A 1 18.42 -11.28 -6.78
C MET A 1 19.18 -10.70 -5.62
N ASN A 2 19.13 -9.39 -5.42
CA ASN A 2 19.82 -8.73 -4.31
C ASN A 2 19.11 -9.21 -3.03
N ASP A 3 19.83 -9.82 -2.08
CA ASP A 3 19.24 -10.33 -0.81
C ASP A 3 18.77 -9.21 0.13
N ALA A 4 19.00 -7.94 -0.27
CA ALA A 4 18.38 -6.78 0.34
C ALA A 4 16.85 -6.96 0.36
N PHE A 5 16.19 -6.45 1.39
CA PHE A 5 14.73 -6.42 1.55
C PHE A 5 13.96 -7.77 1.66
N LEU A 6 14.65 -8.93 1.77
CA LEU A 6 13.96 -10.22 1.85
C LEU A 6 13.09 -10.36 3.12
N LYS A 7 13.55 -9.93 4.29
CA LYS A 7 12.76 -10.12 5.52
C LYS A 7 11.62 -9.13 5.60
N SER A 8 11.86 -7.89 5.18
CA SER A 8 10.83 -6.86 5.11
C SER A 8 9.72 -7.25 4.12
N SER A 9 10.05 -7.80 2.95
CA SER A 9 9.05 -8.33 2.01
C SER A 9 8.26 -9.52 2.55
N ILE A 10 8.89 -10.45 3.28
CA ILE A 10 8.18 -11.55 3.96
C ILE A 10 7.19 -11.02 5.01
N ALA A 11 7.61 -10.05 5.82
CA ALA A 11 6.76 -9.46 6.85
C ALA A 11 5.55 -8.73 6.23
N TYR A 12 5.78 -7.98 5.15
CA TYR A 12 4.71 -7.28 4.43
C TYR A 12 3.75 -8.26 3.73
N ASP A 13 4.27 -9.32 3.09
CA ASP A 13 3.45 -10.36 2.47
C ASP A 13 2.57 -11.10 3.50
N PHE A 14 3.13 -11.42 4.68
CA PHE A 14 2.34 -11.95 5.78
C PHE A 14 1.23 -10.99 6.21
N ALA A 15 1.56 -9.71 6.40
CA ALA A 15 0.58 -8.69 6.79
C ALA A 15 -0.54 -8.55 5.73
N ALA A 16 -0.18 -8.63 4.46
CA ALA A 16 -1.12 -8.56 3.36
C ALA A 16 -2.05 -9.78 3.29
N LYS A 17 -1.52 -10.98 3.57
CA LYS A 17 -2.26 -12.23 3.54
C LYS A 17 -3.15 -12.44 4.76
N SER A 18 -2.74 -11.95 5.94
CA SER A 18 -3.53 -12.12 7.16
C SER A 18 -4.79 -11.25 7.16
N LYS A 19 -4.84 -10.16 6.38
CA LYS A 19 -6.01 -9.26 6.22
C LYS A 19 -6.50 -8.58 7.50
N HIS A 20 -5.81 -8.75 8.62
CA HIS A 20 -6.17 -8.19 9.92
C HIS A 20 -5.34 -6.98 10.32
N HIS A 21 -4.21 -6.74 9.66
CA HIS A 21 -3.36 -5.59 9.98
C HIS A 21 -3.90 -4.30 9.36
N PRO A 22 -3.85 -3.17 10.08
CA PRO A 22 -4.06 -1.86 9.50
C PRO A 22 -3.06 -1.63 8.36
N TRP A 23 -3.53 -1.42 7.13
CA TRP A 23 -2.67 -1.33 5.94
C TRP A 23 -1.62 -0.24 6.03
N LYS A 24 -2.00 0.94 6.53
CA LYS A 24 -1.07 2.04 6.77
C LYS A 24 0.08 1.63 7.70
N LEU A 25 -0.24 0.86 8.75
CA LEU A 25 0.79 0.36 9.66
C LEU A 25 1.70 -0.66 8.97
N ALA A 26 1.15 -1.59 8.18
CA ALA A 26 1.96 -2.56 7.43
C ALA A 26 2.92 -1.87 6.43
N GLN A 27 2.46 -0.81 5.77
CA GLN A 27 3.25 -0.02 4.82
C GLN A 27 4.36 0.78 5.52
N ASN A 28 4.06 1.44 6.65
CA ASN A 28 5.06 2.10 7.48
C ASN A 28 6.12 1.11 7.99
N MET A 29 5.68 -0.04 8.53
CA MET A 29 6.60 -1.07 9.03
C MET A 29 7.51 -1.64 7.95
N LEU A 30 7.01 -1.77 6.71
CA LEU A 30 7.84 -2.18 5.58
C LEU A 30 8.89 -1.12 5.26
N HIS A 31 8.52 0.16 5.19
CA HIS A 31 9.45 1.26 4.97
C HIS A 31 10.55 1.29 6.03
N GLU A 32 10.18 1.28 7.32
CA GLU A 32 11.12 1.23 8.45
C GLU A 32 12.03 -0.01 8.39
N ALA A 33 11.49 -1.16 7.98
CA ALA A 33 12.27 -2.40 7.86
C ALA A 33 13.24 -2.36 6.67
N MET A 34 12.87 -1.73 5.56
CA MET A 34 13.75 -1.52 4.40
C MET A 34 14.95 -0.65 4.80
N GLU A 35 14.71 0.44 5.53
CA GLU A 35 15.80 1.27 6.09
C GLU A 35 16.70 0.46 7.03
N ALA A 36 16.11 -0.33 7.93
CA ALA A 36 16.86 -1.19 8.85
C ALA A 36 17.68 -2.29 8.13
N GLU A 37 17.26 -2.71 6.94
CA GLU A 37 17.98 -3.65 6.08
C GLU A 37 19.01 -2.96 5.16
N GLY A 38 19.20 -1.65 5.30
CA GLY A 38 20.17 -0.86 4.55
C GLY A 38 19.76 -0.57 3.10
N VAL A 39 18.47 -0.65 2.79
CA VAL A 39 17.94 -0.18 1.51
C VAL A 39 18.06 1.35 1.45
N PRO A 40 18.50 1.94 0.33
CA PRO A 40 18.52 3.40 0.18
C PRO A 40 17.16 4.02 0.49
N LEU A 41 17.16 5.16 1.21
CA LEU A 41 15.91 5.82 1.61
C LEU A 41 15.07 6.20 0.39
N ALA A 42 15.71 6.61 -0.71
CA ALA A 42 15.05 6.83 -2.00
C ALA A 42 14.22 5.61 -2.50
N ASP A 43 14.75 4.40 -2.33
CA ASP A 43 14.05 3.17 -2.74
C ASP A 43 12.97 2.76 -1.75
N ALA A 44 13.18 3.01 -0.45
CA ALA A 44 12.16 2.82 0.58
C ALA A 44 10.98 3.78 0.37
N ASN A 45 11.25 5.07 0.13
CA ASN A 45 10.25 6.10 -0.17
C ASN A 45 9.44 5.76 -1.43
N LEU A 46 10.12 5.37 -2.51
CA LEU A 46 9.46 4.91 -3.74
C LEU A 46 8.54 3.70 -3.47
N THR A 47 9.01 2.73 -2.69
CA THR A 47 8.24 1.54 -2.35
C THR A 47 7.01 1.89 -1.51
N PHE A 48 7.17 2.76 -0.51
CA PHE A 48 6.07 3.28 0.29
C PHE A 48 5.04 4.00 -0.57
N MET A 49 5.49 4.88 -1.48
CA MET A 49 4.63 5.61 -2.43
C MET A 49 3.78 4.63 -3.26
N LEU A 50 4.41 3.65 -3.91
CA LEU A 50 3.73 2.68 -4.77
C LEU A 50 2.73 1.83 -3.98
N LEU A 51 3.08 1.40 -2.76
CA LEU A 51 2.18 0.63 -1.92
C LEU A 51 1.03 1.46 -1.38
N ARG A 52 1.25 2.74 -1.07
CA ARG A 52 0.18 3.65 -0.66
C ARG A 52 -0.77 3.94 -1.81
N ALA A 53 -0.26 4.11 -3.02
CA ALA A 53 -1.06 4.33 -4.22
C ALA A 53 -1.92 3.10 -4.55
N THR A 54 -1.33 1.90 -4.50
CA THR A 54 -1.94 0.70 -5.07
C THR A 54 -2.55 -0.24 -4.02
N GLY A 55 -2.00 -0.28 -2.81
CA GLY A 55 -2.40 -1.21 -1.73
C GLY A 55 -3.72 -0.90 -1.04
N THR A 56 -4.39 0.19 -1.39
CA THR A 56 -5.53 0.70 -0.62
C THR A 56 -6.84 0.02 -0.93
N ARG A 57 -7.00 -0.69 -2.06
CA ARG A 57 -8.33 -1.15 -2.49
C ARG A 57 -8.43 -2.65 -2.64
N TRP A 58 -9.33 -3.23 -1.87
CA TRP A 58 -9.79 -4.62 -2.00
C TRP A 58 -11.28 -4.62 -2.34
N ALA A 59 -11.65 -5.38 -3.37
CA ALA A 59 -13.02 -5.51 -3.85
C ALA A 59 -13.47 -6.97 -3.80
N ILE A 60 -14.78 -7.21 -3.75
CA ILE A 60 -15.32 -8.57 -3.86
C ILE A 60 -15.03 -9.10 -5.26
N LYS A 61 -14.46 -10.31 -5.34
CA LYS A 61 -14.18 -11.00 -6.58
C LYS A 61 -15.46 -11.11 -7.42
N GLY A 62 -15.41 -10.63 -8.67
CA GLY A 62 -16.53 -10.67 -9.61
C GLY A 62 -17.60 -9.58 -9.44
N TYR A 63 -17.44 -8.65 -8.49
CA TYR A 63 -18.38 -7.54 -8.28
C TYR A 63 -17.80 -6.23 -8.82
N GLY A 64 -18.54 -5.52 -9.68
CA GLY A 64 -18.06 -4.33 -10.41
C GLY A 64 -18.50 -2.98 -9.82
N GLY A 65 -19.26 -2.98 -8.72
CA GLY A 65 -19.85 -1.77 -8.14
C GLY A 65 -19.57 -1.58 -6.65
N CYS A 66 -19.86 -0.39 -6.14
CA CYS A 66 -19.89 -0.10 -4.71
C CYS A 66 -21.13 -0.76 -4.09
N ALA A 67 -20.97 -1.90 -3.42
CA ALA A 67 -22.03 -2.41 -2.57
C ALA A 67 -21.46 -3.03 -1.29
N ARG A 68 -21.68 -2.29 -0.20
CA ARG A 68 -21.94 -2.75 1.16
C ARG A 68 -20.99 -3.83 1.70
N CYS A 69 -20.11 -3.39 2.59
CA CYS A 69 -19.60 -4.10 3.76
C CYS A 69 -19.57 -5.62 3.59
N HIS A 70 -18.49 -6.12 3.00
CA HIS A 70 -18.27 -7.53 2.79
C HIS A 70 -18.35 -8.33 4.10
N GLY A 71 -19.12 -9.42 4.12
CA GLY A 71 -19.10 -10.36 5.25
C GLY A 71 -17.72 -11.00 5.43
N PRO A 72 -17.40 -11.57 6.61
CA PRO A 72 -16.09 -12.13 6.91
C PRO A 72 -15.63 -13.26 5.96
N MET A 73 -16.55 -13.84 5.19
CA MET A 73 -16.31 -14.92 4.24
C MET A 73 -16.16 -14.46 2.78
N ALA A 74 -16.22 -13.16 2.51
CA ALA A 74 -16.10 -12.65 1.14
C ALA A 74 -14.71 -12.91 0.56
N GLN A 75 -14.66 -13.44 -0.66
CA GLN A 75 -13.41 -13.50 -1.42
C GLN A 75 -13.09 -12.10 -1.93
N LEU A 76 -12.11 -11.46 -1.29
CA LEU A 76 -11.57 -10.19 -1.71
C LEU A 76 -10.44 -10.39 -2.72
N GLU A 77 -10.40 -9.53 -3.73
CA GLU A 77 -9.28 -9.39 -4.64
C GLU A 77 -8.81 -7.93 -4.69
N TRP A 78 -7.52 -7.78 -4.92
CA TRP A 78 -6.87 -6.48 -4.99
C TRP A 78 -7.27 -5.77 -6.27
N ARG A 79 -7.81 -4.55 -6.15
CA ARG A 79 -8.31 -3.75 -7.29
C ARG A 79 -8.08 -2.25 -7.07
N PRO A 80 -6.84 -1.74 -7.08
CA PRO A 80 -6.60 -0.30 -7.06
C PRO A 80 -7.38 0.42 -8.17
N ARG A 81 -7.88 1.61 -7.87
CA ARG A 81 -8.45 2.52 -8.87
C ARG A 81 -7.66 3.82 -8.82
N VAL A 82 -6.58 3.85 -9.60
CA VAL A 82 -5.64 4.96 -9.72
C VAL A 82 -5.51 5.35 -11.19
N SER A 83 -4.94 6.52 -11.45
CA SER A 83 -4.46 6.90 -12.77
C SER A 83 -2.98 6.49 -12.88
N ASP A 84 -2.70 5.42 -13.64
CA ASP A 84 -1.33 4.87 -13.75
C ASP A 84 -0.33 5.92 -14.26
N GLU A 85 -0.74 6.77 -15.22
CA GLU A 85 0.09 7.86 -15.74
C GLU A 85 0.46 8.86 -14.65
N ASP A 86 -0.51 9.23 -13.81
CA ASP A 86 -0.28 10.16 -12.71
C ASP A 86 0.63 9.55 -11.63
N ILE A 87 0.44 8.27 -11.30
CA ILE A 87 1.31 7.57 -10.33
C ILE A 87 2.74 7.44 -10.87
N LEU A 88 2.91 7.13 -12.15
CA LEU A 88 4.23 7.06 -12.78
C LEU A 88 4.95 8.41 -12.76
N SER A 89 4.21 9.52 -12.84
CA SER A 89 4.78 10.86 -12.72
C SER A 89 5.38 11.16 -11.34
N LEU A 90 4.98 10.41 -10.30
CA LEU A 90 5.49 10.55 -8.93
C LEU A 90 6.77 9.75 -8.65
N VAL A 91 7.21 8.87 -9.56
CA VAL A 91 8.32 7.94 -9.29
C VAL A 91 9.62 8.67 -8.96
N GLU A 92 9.99 9.66 -9.77
CA GLU A 92 11.22 10.44 -9.53
C GLU A 92 11.08 11.37 -8.33
N TRP A 93 9.89 11.95 -8.14
CA TRP A 93 9.61 12.79 -6.98
C TRP A 93 9.74 12.01 -5.66
N ALA A 94 9.20 10.79 -5.60
CA ALA A 94 9.21 9.96 -4.40
C ALA A 94 10.61 9.42 -4.04
N ARG A 95 11.61 9.58 -4.91
CA ARG A 95 13.00 9.23 -4.61
C ARG A 95 13.74 10.30 -3.82
N ASP A 96 13.14 11.46 -3.61
CA ASP A 96 13.72 12.50 -2.75
C ASP A 96 13.77 12.01 -1.30
N GLU A 97 14.98 12.00 -0.74
CA GLU A 97 15.28 11.50 0.61
C GLU A 97 14.89 12.51 1.70
N ASP A 98 14.65 13.78 1.33
CA ASP A 98 14.19 14.82 2.26
C ASP A 98 12.67 14.74 2.52
N LEU A 99 11.94 13.92 1.76
CA LEU A 99 10.50 13.73 1.93
C LEU A 99 10.18 12.91 3.17
N SER A 100 9.22 13.39 3.95
CA SER A 100 8.60 12.62 5.03
C SER A 100 7.48 11.70 4.52
N LEU A 101 7.22 10.60 5.24
CA LEU A 101 6.10 9.71 4.91
C LEU A 101 4.74 10.43 4.84
N PRO A 102 4.40 11.38 5.73
CA PRO A 102 3.18 12.17 5.61
C PRO A 102 3.09 13.00 4.32
N GLU A 103 4.21 13.54 3.83
CA GLU A 103 4.25 14.28 2.55
C GLU A 103 4.01 13.35 1.37
N ILE A 104 4.66 12.18 1.36
CA ILE A 104 4.44 11.13 0.36
C ILE A 104 2.97 10.70 0.34
N GLU A 105 2.41 10.41 1.51
CA GLU A 105 1.01 10.02 1.65
C GLU A 105 0.07 11.12 1.16
N SER A 106 0.26 12.36 1.62
CA SER A 106 -0.59 13.49 1.23
C SER A 106 -0.61 13.67 -0.28
N LYS A 107 0.56 13.56 -0.93
CA LYS A 107 0.65 13.74 -2.37
C LYS A 107 -0.01 12.61 -3.14
N VAL A 108 0.21 11.36 -2.74
CA VAL A 108 -0.41 10.19 -3.39
C VAL A 108 -1.93 10.23 -3.32
N LEU A 109 -2.50 10.71 -2.21
CA LEU A 109 -3.94 10.84 -2.04
C LEU A 109 -4.60 11.77 -3.06
N GLU A 110 -3.85 12.71 -3.67
CA GLU A 110 -4.35 13.56 -4.75
C GLU A 110 -4.69 12.77 -6.03
N PHE A 111 -4.12 11.57 -6.20
CA PHE A 111 -4.21 10.76 -7.42
C PHE A 111 -5.00 9.46 -7.24
N ILE A 112 -5.40 9.14 -6.01
CA ILE A 112 -6.26 7.99 -5.72
C ILE A 112 -7.71 8.38 -6.00
N LEU A 113 -8.33 7.76 -7.01
CA LEU A 113 -9.72 8.03 -7.38
C LEU A 113 -10.71 7.41 -6.39
N GLU A 114 -10.37 6.26 -5.82
CA GLU A 114 -11.13 5.58 -4.77
C GLU A 114 -10.17 4.87 -3.80
N GLU A 115 -10.18 5.27 -2.52
CA GLU A 115 -9.43 4.60 -1.45
C GLU A 115 -10.24 3.48 -0.80
N GLY A 116 -9.56 2.42 -0.35
CA GLY A 116 -10.10 1.52 0.67
C GLY A 116 -10.85 0.28 0.12
N PRO A 117 -10.89 -0.83 0.88
CA PRO A 117 -12.13 -1.59 1.00
C PRO A 117 -13.14 -0.77 1.82
N HIS A 118 -14.42 -0.77 1.43
CA HIS A 118 -15.53 -0.14 2.17
C HIS A 118 -15.89 -0.89 3.47
N SER A 119 -14.92 -1.21 4.32
CA SER A 119 -15.12 -2.04 5.51
C SER A 119 -14.91 -1.29 6.80
N THR A 120 -16.03 -0.96 7.44
CA THR A 120 -16.10 -0.58 8.85
C THR A 120 -16.14 -1.80 9.79
N ILE A 121 -16.02 -3.02 9.27
CA ILE A 121 -16.09 -4.23 10.10
C ILE A 121 -14.77 -4.37 10.84
N SER A 122 -14.81 -4.12 12.15
CA SER A 122 -13.75 -4.51 13.08
C SER A 122 -13.58 -6.01 12.97
N ILE A 123 -12.43 -6.42 12.47
CA ILE A 123 -12.14 -7.84 12.33
C ILE A 123 -11.80 -8.36 13.73
N ARG A 124 -12.70 -9.19 14.27
CA ARG A 124 -12.57 -9.85 15.57
C ARG A 124 -11.58 -11.01 15.51
#